data_AF-A0A2A4JWD5-F1
#
_entry.id   AF-A0A2A4JWD5-F1
#
_cell.length_a   1.000
_cell.length_b   1.000
_cell.length_c   1.000
_cell.angle_alpha   90.00
_cell.angle_beta   90.00
_cell.angle_gamma   90.00
#
_symmetry.space_group_name_H-M   'P 1'
#
loop_
_entity.id
_entity.type
_entity.pdbx_description
1 polymer ?
#
loop_
_entity_poly.entity_id
_entity_poly.type
_entity_poly.pdbx_seq_one_letter_code
_entity_poly.pdbx_strand_id
1 'polypeptide(L)'
;MIAQLFVLACACALGLAQPPYVDYKKAIEKALTTVQENVLSIDGDVPHLNDPRRHYTQILNVIIEGGEERSGCIPIDYDLHYPDIVNASLAQGLANPQDVVTEISELIEEISNVTHEVADIVQLVVQNGEEHANALISQGILWRGDLQDQNAAYVAVGEAAIALVKVNPFLLEAAQNFNTTAFAVEDKEYVLKDVIEKASNVYRILNYWRREHPC
;
A
#
# COMPACT_ATOMS: atom_id res chain seq x y z
N MET A 1 -15.68 -42.04 -20.06
CA MET A 1 -14.51 -41.30 -19.55
C MET A 1 -14.12 -40.06 -20.37
N ILE A 2 -14.96 -39.55 -21.29
CA ILE A 2 -14.71 -38.28 -22.02
C ILE A 2 -15.62 -37.14 -21.52
N ALA A 3 -16.72 -37.44 -20.85
CA ALA A 3 -17.66 -36.44 -20.31
C ALA A 3 -17.17 -35.74 -19.03
N GLN A 4 -16.18 -36.29 -18.31
CA GLN A 4 -15.64 -35.66 -17.08
C GLN A 4 -14.53 -34.65 -17.35
N LEU A 5 -13.92 -34.67 -18.54
CA LEU A 5 -12.94 -33.66 -18.97
C LEU A 5 -13.59 -32.38 -19.51
N PHE A 6 -14.86 -32.44 -19.93
CA PHE A 6 -15.60 -31.27 -20.42
C PHE A 6 -16.18 -30.39 -19.32
N VAL A 7 -16.34 -30.91 -18.10
CA VAL A 7 -16.80 -30.11 -16.95
C VAL A 7 -15.68 -29.20 -16.41
N LEU A 8 -14.41 -29.54 -16.63
CA LEU A 8 -13.28 -28.63 -16.35
C LEU A 8 -13.11 -27.52 -17.41
N ALA A 9 -13.60 -27.71 -18.63
CA ALA A 9 -13.44 -26.75 -19.72
C ALA A 9 -14.54 -25.66 -19.76
N CYS A 10 -15.70 -25.88 -19.12
CA CYS A 10 -16.78 -24.89 -19.07
C CYS A 10 -16.70 -23.93 -17.87
N ALA A 11 -15.74 -24.09 -16.94
CA ALA A 11 -15.45 -23.09 -15.91
C ALA A 11 -14.52 -21.96 -16.40
N CYS A 12 -13.87 -22.13 -17.57
CA CYS A 12 -12.94 -21.16 -18.15
C CYS A 12 -13.60 -19.99 -18.89
N ALA A 13 -14.93 -19.86 -18.85
CA ALA A 13 -15.68 -18.81 -19.53
C ALA A 13 -16.33 -17.77 -18.59
N LEU A 14 -16.18 -17.92 -17.27
CA LEU A 14 -16.38 -16.83 -16.32
C LEU A 14 -15.02 -16.23 -16.01
N GLY A 15 -14.48 -15.51 -16.99
CA GLY A 15 -13.25 -14.75 -16.89
C GLY A 15 -13.41 -13.57 -15.93
N LEU A 16 -13.54 -13.85 -14.63
CA LEU A 16 -13.15 -12.89 -13.62
C LEU A 16 -11.63 -12.76 -13.76
N ALA A 17 -11.17 -11.61 -14.24
CA ALA A 17 -9.76 -11.27 -14.24
C ALA A 17 -9.24 -11.49 -12.80
N GLN A 18 -8.35 -12.46 -12.63
CA GLN A 18 -7.81 -12.79 -11.32
C GLN A 18 -6.86 -11.67 -10.89
N PRO A 19 -6.85 -11.30 -9.60
CA PRO A 19 -5.86 -10.37 -9.09
C PRO A 19 -4.43 -10.90 -9.36
N PRO A 20 -3.48 -10.04 -9.76
CA PRO A 20 -2.10 -10.43 -10.02
C PRO A 20 -1.32 -10.60 -8.70
N TYR A 21 -1.72 -11.56 -7.86
CA TYR A 21 -1.16 -11.82 -6.53
C TYR A 21 0.37 -11.97 -6.51
N VAL A 22 0.95 -12.60 -7.54
CA VAL A 22 2.41 -12.73 -7.67
C VAL A 22 3.09 -11.36 -7.77
N ASP A 23 2.51 -10.45 -8.56
CA ASP A 23 3.06 -9.10 -8.74
C ASP A 23 2.82 -8.25 -7.49
N TYR A 24 1.65 -8.40 -6.86
CA TYR A 24 1.36 -7.79 -5.56
C TYR A 24 2.39 -8.19 -4.50
N LYS A 25 2.67 -9.50 -4.35
CA LYS A 25 3.69 -9.98 -3.41
C LYS A 25 5.04 -9.30 -3.63
N LYS A 26 5.52 -9.29 -4.88
CA LYS A 26 6.81 -8.66 -5.24
C LYS A 26 6.82 -7.16 -4.93
N ALA A 27 5.72 -6.46 -5.23
CA ALA A 27 5.61 -5.04 -4.97
C ALA A 27 5.59 -4.74 -3.47
N ILE A 28 4.83 -5.52 -2.68
CA ILE A 28 4.76 -5.42 -1.22
C ILE A 28 6.14 -5.63 -0.60
N GLU A 29 6.85 -6.70 -0.99
CA GLU A 29 8.22 -6.96 -0.50
C GLU A 29 9.15 -5.79 -0.81
N LYS A 30 9.13 -5.27 -2.04
CA LYS A 30 9.97 -4.15 -2.45
C LYS A 30 9.62 -2.84 -1.72
N ALA A 31 8.33 -2.58 -1.52
CA ALA A 31 7.86 -1.44 -0.77
C ALA A 31 8.31 -1.53 0.70
N LEU A 32 8.10 -2.68 1.35
CA LEU A 32 8.52 -2.91 2.74
C LEU A 32 10.03 -2.77 2.91
N THR A 33 10.84 -3.33 2.00
CA THR A 33 12.30 -3.13 2.03
C THR A 33 12.66 -1.64 1.96
N THR A 34 12.01 -0.89 1.07
CA THR A 34 12.27 0.54 0.94
C THR A 34 11.91 1.30 2.22
N VAL A 35 10.73 1.01 2.81
CA VAL A 35 10.29 1.65 4.05
C VAL A 35 11.19 1.26 5.22
N GLN A 36 11.63 0.00 5.30
CA GLN A 36 12.60 -0.45 6.29
C GLN A 36 13.92 0.31 6.18
N GLU A 37 14.47 0.45 4.98
CA GLU A 37 15.75 1.12 4.75
C GLU A 37 15.69 2.62 5.00
N ASN A 38 14.58 3.28 4.64
CA ASN A 38 14.51 4.76 4.59
C ASN A 38 13.69 5.38 5.72
N VAL A 39 12.89 4.61 6.44
CA VAL A 39 11.99 5.10 7.49
C VAL A 39 12.20 4.32 8.78
N LEU A 40 12.03 2.99 8.79
CA LEU A 40 12.16 2.24 10.04
C LEU A 40 13.62 2.16 10.54
N SER A 41 14.60 2.37 9.66
CA SER A 41 16.02 2.41 10.04
C SER A 41 16.42 3.60 10.91
N ILE A 42 15.55 4.61 11.05
CA ILE A 42 15.78 5.78 11.91
C ILE A 42 14.98 5.74 13.21
N ASP A 43 14.27 4.64 13.48
CA ASP A 43 13.52 4.45 14.72
C ASP A 43 14.45 4.50 15.94
N GLY A 44 14.17 5.40 16.88
CA GLY A 44 14.97 5.64 18.07
C GLY A 44 16.29 6.39 17.83
N ASP A 45 16.67 6.64 16.57
CA ASP A 45 17.87 7.38 16.18
C ASP A 45 17.56 8.38 15.05
N VAL A 46 16.76 9.39 15.41
CA VAL A 46 16.33 10.43 14.48
C VAL A 46 17.53 11.20 13.94
N PRO A 47 17.79 11.16 12.62
CA PRO A 47 18.97 11.77 12.04
C PRO A 47 18.82 13.30 11.88
N HIS A 48 19.93 13.94 11.50
CA HIS A 48 19.98 15.37 11.24
C HIS A 48 19.06 15.80 10.08
N LEU A 49 18.78 17.12 10.02
CA LEU A 49 17.91 17.73 9.00
C LEU A 49 18.41 17.58 7.56
N ASN A 50 19.64 17.13 7.33
CA ASN A 50 20.22 16.90 6.01
C ASN A 50 20.43 15.41 5.71
N ASP A 51 19.78 14.51 6.47
CA ASP A 51 19.77 13.09 6.15
C ASP A 51 18.62 12.78 5.20
N PRO A 52 18.87 12.18 4.02
CA PRO A 52 17.83 11.83 3.05
C PRO A 52 16.70 10.97 3.64
N ARG A 53 16.97 10.14 4.65
CA ARG A 53 15.95 9.29 5.28
C ARG A 53 14.88 10.11 6.00
N ARG A 54 15.27 11.23 6.62
CA ARG A 54 14.32 12.17 7.25
C ARG A 54 13.41 12.82 6.22
N HIS A 55 13.97 13.21 5.08
CA HIS A 55 13.21 13.78 3.97
C HIS A 55 12.30 12.77 3.28
N TYR A 56 12.77 11.54 3.12
CA TYR A 56 11.95 10.45 2.59
C TYR A 56 10.75 10.17 3.51
N THR A 57 11.00 10.08 4.82
CA THR A 57 9.96 9.93 5.85
C THR A 57 8.93 11.06 5.77
N GLN A 58 9.38 12.30 5.54
CA GLN A 58 8.49 13.45 5.37
C GLN A 58 7.56 13.31 4.16
N ILE A 59 8.04 12.82 3.00
CA ILE A 59 7.17 12.58 1.83
C ILE A 59 6.22 11.42 2.08
N LEU A 60 6.71 10.35 2.71
CA LEU A 60 5.85 9.21 3.01
C LEU A 60 4.72 9.60 3.98
N ASN A 61 5.00 10.50 4.94
CA ASN A 61 3.96 11.07 5.80
C ASN A 61 2.85 11.75 4.99
N VAL A 62 3.21 12.54 3.97
CA VAL A 62 2.22 13.18 3.07
C VAL A 62 1.34 12.14 2.37
N ILE A 63 1.91 11.00 1.95
CA ILE A 63 1.16 9.93 1.29
C ILE A 63 0.16 9.27 2.25
N ILE A 64 0.58 9.06 3.49
CA ILE A 64 -0.17 8.36 4.53
C ILE A 64 -1.32 9.22 5.04
N GLU A 65 -1.03 10.44 5.48
CA GLU A 65 -2.00 11.43 5.92
C GLU A 65 -3.00 11.76 4.79
N GLY A 66 -2.50 11.90 3.55
CA GLY A 66 -3.35 12.09 2.38
C GLY A 66 -4.23 10.88 2.07
N GLY A 67 -3.73 9.67 2.33
CA GLY A 67 -4.51 8.43 2.20
C GLY A 67 -5.61 8.34 3.25
N GLU A 68 -5.28 8.61 4.51
CA GLU A 68 -6.22 8.57 5.63
C GLU A 68 -7.35 9.59 5.48
N GLU A 69 -7.02 10.85 5.19
CA GLU A 69 -8.02 11.91 4.98
C GLU A 69 -8.99 11.55 3.82
N ARG A 70 -8.47 10.93 2.75
CA ARG A 70 -9.26 10.45 1.61
C ARG A 70 -9.99 9.12 1.84
N SER A 71 -9.73 8.46 2.95
CA SER A 71 -10.37 7.19 3.28
C SER A 71 -11.81 7.40 3.77
N GLY A 72 -12.12 8.59 4.30
CA GLY A 72 -13.47 8.97 4.70
C GLY A 72 -14.45 9.17 3.53
N CYS A 73 -15.57 9.85 3.81
CA CYS A 73 -16.49 10.27 2.75
C CYS A 73 -15.76 11.14 1.73
N ILE A 74 -15.81 10.75 0.44
CA ILE A 74 -15.10 11.44 -0.67
C ILE A 74 -15.31 12.95 -0.54
N PRO A 75 -14.28 13.74 -0.18
CA PRO A 75 -14.39 15.19 -0.25
C PRO A 75 -14.64 15.53 -1.72
N ILE A 76 -15.73 16.25 -1.99
CA ILE A 76 -16.16 16.61 -3.35
C ILE A 76 -15.07 17.39 -4.10
N ASP A 77 -14.09 17.96 -3.38
CA ASP A 77 -13.06 18.82 -3.92
C ASP A 77 -11.67 18.53 -3.30
N TYR A 78 -11.08 17.38 -3.65
CA TYR A 78 -9.75 16.98 -3.18
C TYR A 78 -8.66 18.01 -3.51
N ASP A 79 -8.72 18.60 -4.71
CA ASP A 79 -7.69 19.50 -5.19
C ASP A 79 -7.63 20.78 -4.32
N LEU A 80 -8.75 21.17 -3.70
CA LEU A 80 -8.79 22.26 -2.71
C LEU A 80 -8.18 21.89 -1.35
N HIS A 81 -8.31 20.64 -0.91
CA HIS A 81 -7.89 20.19 0.43
C HIS A 81 -6.44 19.70 0.45
N TYR A 82 -5.92 19.28 -0.70
CA TYR A 82 -4.57 18.72 -0.79
C TYR A 82 -3.45 19.67 -0.34
N PRO A 83 -3.48 20.98 -0.60
CA PRO A 83 -2.50 21.91 -0.04
C PRO A 83 -2.44 21.89 1.49
N ASP A 84 -3.58 21.78 2.17
CA ASP A 84 -3.66 21.76 3.63
C ASP A 84 -3.05 20.48 4.20
N ILE A 85 -3.39 19.33 3.62
CA ILE A 85 -2.81 18.02 3.96
C ILE A 85 -1.29 18.12 3.90
N VAL A 86 -0.74 18.62 2.80
CA VAL A 86 0.71 18.63 2.62
C VAL A 86 1.39 19.64 3.53
N ASN A 87 0.80 20.81 3.75
CA ASN A 87 1.39 21.79 4.67
C ASN A 87 1.47 21.23 6.10
N ALA A 88 0.43 20.55 6.58
CA ALA A 88 0.42 19.91 7.88
C ALA A 88 1.41 18.73 7.94
N SER A 89 1.31 17.80 6.98
CA SER A 89 2.07 16.55 6.97
C SER A 89 3.56 16.76 6.77
N LEU A 90 3.97 17.74 5.94
CA LEU A 90 5.37 18.10 5.78
C LEU A 90 5.95 18.68 7.07
N ALA A 91 5.20 19.56 7.75
CA ALA A 91 5.66 20.16 9.00
C ALA A 91 5.84 19.08 10.09
N GLN A 92 4.88 18.16 10.22
CA GLN A 92 4.93 17.02 11.13
C GLN A 92 6.10 16.09 10.82
N GLY A 93 6.23 15.63 9.58
CA GLY A 93 7.32 14.72 9.18
C GLY A 93 8.71 15.32 9.34
N LEU A 94 8.85 16.64 9.28
CA LEU A 94 10.12 17.31 9.56
C LEU A 94 10.35 17.52 11.06
N ALA A 95 9.36 18.00 11.80
CA ALA A 95 9.49 18.37 13.21
C ALA A 95 9.53 17.14 14.13
N ASN A 96 8.70 16.15 13.86
CA ASN A 96 8.46 14.97 14.70
C ASN A 96 8.60 13.66 13.88
N PRO A 97 9.76 13.40 13.26
CA PRO A 97 9.94 12.20 12.44
C PRO A 97 9.79 10.89 13.23
N GLN A 98 10.03 10.89 14.55
CA GLN A 98 9.83 9.70 15.38
C GLN A 98 8.35 9.31 15.45
N ASP A 99 7.45 10.28 15.62
CA ASP A 99 6.00 10.02 15.68
C ASP A 99 5.52 9.41 14.35
N VAL A 100 6.01 9.95 13.24
CA VAL A 100 5.73 9.42 11.89
C VAL A 100 6.26 8.00 11.69
N VAL A 101 7.48 7.71 12.17
CA VAL A 101 8.05 6.35 12.09
C VAL A 101 7.20 5.37 12.90
N THR A 102 6.76 5.76 14.09
CA THR A 102 5.87 4.94 14.94
C THR A 102 4.54 4.66 14.24
N GLU A 103 3.89 5.69 13.70
CA GLU A 103 2.62 5.54 12.97
C GLU A 103 2.75 4.61 11.76
N ILE A 104 3.83 4.76 10.98
CA ILE A 104 4.12 3.88 9.84
C ILE A 104 4.33 2.44 10.29
N SER A 105 5.04 2.22 11.40
CA SER A 105 5.27 0.89 11.96
C SER A 105 3.96 0.23 12.40
N GLU A 106 3.09 0.98 13.10
CA GLU A 106 1.78 0.51 13.55
C GLU A 106 0.87 0.17 12.36
N LEU A 107 0.86 1.01 11.32
CA LEU A 107 0.11 0.74 10.08
C LEU A 107 0.59 -0.55 9.39
N ILE A 108 1.91 -0.76 9.30
CA ILE A 108 2.49 -2.00 8.72
C ILE A 108 2.07 -3.22 9.53
N GLU A 109 2.14 -3.13 10.86
CA GLU A 109 1.74 -4.22 11.76
C GLU A 109 0.26 -4.57 11.58
N GLU A 110 -0.62 -3.57 11.53
CA GLU A 110 -2.03 -3.79 11.33
C GLU A 110 -2.36 -4.41 9.97
N ILE A 111 -1.75 -3.89 8.89
CA ILE A 111 -1.87 -4.47 7.56
C ILE A 111 -1.44 -5.94 7.58
N SER A 112 -0.31 -6.24 8.24
CA SER A 112 0.18 -7.61 8.36
C SER A 112 -0.82 -8.49 9.10
N ASN A 113 -1.38 -8.02 10.22
CA ASN A 113 -2.37 -8.74 11.00
C ASN A 113 -3.64 -9.06 10.20
N VAL A 114 -4.15 -8.11 9.41
CA VAL A 114 -5.36 -8.33 8.59
C VAL A 114 -5.09 -9.26 7.40
N THR A 115 -3.89 -9.22 6.83
CA THR A 115 -3.59 -9.90 5.55
C THR A 115 -2.85 -11.22 5.68
N HIS A 116 -2.40 -11.61 6.88
CA HIS A 116 -1.48 -12.75 7.08
C HIS A 116 -1.98 -14.07 6.47
N GLU A 117 -3.25 -14.44 6.63
CA GLU A 117 -3.77 -15.71 6.08
C GLU A 117 -3.72 -15.75 4.56
N VAL A 118 -4.00 -14.63 3.90
CA VAL A 118 -3.91 -14.52 2.43
C VAL A 118 -2.45 -14.50 2.01
N ALA A 119 -1.59 -13.78 2.73
CA ALA A 119 -0.16 -13.76 2.48
C ALA A 119 0.47 -15.16 2.58
N ASP A 120 0.04 -15.97 3.54
CA ASP A 120 0.49 -17.36 3.70
C ASP A 120 0.08 -18.24 2.52
N ILE A 121 -1.16 -18.11 2.03
CA ILE A 121 -1.62 -18.81 0.82
C ILE A 121 -0.78 -18.38 -0.39
N VAL A 122 -0.57 -17.07 -0.56
CA VAL A 122 0.24 -16.53 -1.66
C VAL A 122 1.67 -17.07 -1.59
N GLN A 123 2.30 -17.05 -0.42
CA GLN A 123 3.67 -17.53 -0.22
C GLN A 123 3.79 -19.03 -0.55
N LEU A 124 2.85 -19.85 -0.06
CA LEU A 124 2.86 -21.30 -0.28
C LEU A 124 2.64 -21.65 -1.76
N VAL A 125 1.75 -20.92 -2.44
CA VAL A 125 1.47 -21.19 -3.86
C VAL A 125 2.56 -20.63 -4.76
N VAL A 126 3.13 -19.45 -4.49
CA VAL A 126 4.24 -18.88 -5.30
C VAL A 126 5.46 -19.79 -5.31
N GLN A 127 5.74 -20.50 -4.20
CA GLN A 127 6.84 -21.47 -4.13
C GLN A 127 6.63 -22.69 -5.04
N ASN A 128 5.38 -23.01 -5.41
CA ASN A 128 5.02 -24.29 -6.04
C ASN A 128 4.23 -24.17 -7.36
N GLY A 129 3.68 -23.00 -7.67
CA GLY A 129 2.58 -22.83 -8.64
C GLY A 129 2.97 -22.27 -10.01
N GLU A 130 4.24 -21.92 -10.22
CA GLU A 130 4.81 -21.42 -11.49
C GLU A 130 3.87 -20.48 -12.27
N GLU A 131 3.58 -20.75 -13.55
CA GLU A 131 2.77 -19.88 -14.44
C GLU A 131 1.27 -19.80 -14.06
N HIS A 132 0.79 -20.67 -13.17
CA HIS A 132 -0.62 -20.73 -12.75
C HIS A 132 -0.84 -20.26 -11.31
N ALA A 133 0.18 -19.65 -10.69
CA ALA A 133 0.14 -19.25 -9.29
C ALA A 133 -1.08 -18.37 -8.94
N ASN A 134 -1.40 -17.34 -9.73
CA ASN A 134 -2.54 -16.46 -9.45
C ASN A 134 -3.89 -17.19 -9.41
N ALA A 135 -4.06 -18.20 -10.28
CA ALA A 135 -5.27 -19.02 -10.33
C ALA A 135 -5.36 -19.95 -9.13
N LEU A 136 -4.26 -20.58 -8.76
CA LEU A 136 -4.17 -21.45 -7.60
C LEU A 136 -4.37 -20.68 -6.29
N ILE A 137 -3.86 -19.45 -6.19
CA ILE A 137 -4.11 -18.56 -5.04
C ILE A 137 -5.59 -18.22 -4.94
N SER A 138 -6.21 -17.79 -6.05
CA SER A 138 -7.64 -17.48 -6.09
C SER A 138 -8.49 -18.67 -5.63
N GLN A 139 -8.14 -19.89 -6.08
CA GLN A 139 -8.82 -21.11 -5.65
C GLN A 139 -8.58 -21.41 -4.17
N GLY A 140 -7.36 -21.25 -3.67
CA GLY A 140 -7.02 -21.45 -2.26
C GLY A 140 -7.82 -20.54 -1.33
N ILE A 141 -7.98 -19.26 -1.70
CA ILE A 141 -8.79 -18.28 -0.97
C ILE A 141 -10.28 -18.69 -1.00
N LEU A 142 -10.81 -19.05 -2.17
CA LEU A 142 -12.20 -19.50 -2.32
C LEU A 142 -12.51 -20.76 -1.50
N TRP A 143 -11.57 -21.70 -1.39
CA TRP A 143 -11.75 -22.94 -0.62
C TRP A 143 -11.77 -22.71 0.89
N ARG A 144 -11.11 -21.67 1.39
CA ARG A 144 -11.21 -21.27 2.80
C ARG A 144 -12.60 -20.73 3.13
N GLY A 145 -13.19 -19.96 2.21
CA GLY A 145 -14.60 -19.56 2.26
C GLY A 145 -14.92 -18.38 3.19
N ASP A 146 -13.99 -17.97 4.05
CA ASP A 146 -14.11 -16.89 5.04
C ASP A 146 -13.06 -15.78 4.93
N LEU A 147 -12.24 -15.79 3.86
CA LEU A 147 -11.14 -14.85 3.65
C LEU A 147 -11.47 -13.67 2.72
N GLN A 148 -12.75 -13.34 2.53
CA GLN A 148 -13.15 -12.32 1.56
C GLN A 148 -12.58 -10.93 1.91
N ASP A 149 -12.67 -10.53 3.17
CA ASP A 149 -12.23 -9.20 3.61
C ASP A 149 -10.71 -9.10 3.70
N GLN A 150 -10.05 -10.15 4.19
CA GLN A 150 -8.58 -10.27 4.21
C GLN A 150 -8.02 -10.23 2.78
N ASN A 151 -8.71 -10.85 1.82
CA ASN A 151 -8.32 -10.80 0.42
C ASN A 151 -8.50 -9.39 -0.16
N ALA A 152 -9.60 -8.71 0.15
CA ALA A 152 -9.79 -7.33 -0.28
C ALA A 152 -8.67 -6.42 0.26
N ALA A 153 -8.30 -6.58 1.54
CA ALA A 153 -7.18 -5.88 2.16
C ALA A 153 -5.86 -6.18 1.44
N TYR A 154 -5.54 -7.46 1.22
CA TYR A 154 -4.31 -7.87 0.52
C TYR A 154 -4.22 -7.28 -0.90
N VAL A 155 -5.32 -7.30 -1.64
CA VAL A 155 -5.40 -6.72 -2.99
C VAL A 155 -5.16 -5.21 -2.95
N ALA A 156 -5.83 -4.48 -2.04
CA ALA A 156 -5.64 -3.03 -1.92
C ALA A 156 -4.19 -2.65 -1.54
N VAL A 157 -3.59 -3.41 -0.62
CA VAL A 157 -2.19 -3.25 -0.22
C VAL A 157 -1.26 -3.54 -1.41
N GLY A 158 -1.55 -4.57 -2.20
CA GLY A 158 -0.82 -4.89 -3.43
C GLY A 158 -0.87 -3.76 -4.46
N GLU A 159 -2.03 -3.16 -4.68
CA GLU A 159 -2.19 -2.02 -5.58
C GLU A 159 -1.43 -0.78 -5.08
N ALA A 160 -1.52 -0.47 -3.78
CA ALA A 160 -0.79 0.63 -3.17
C ALA A 160 0.72 0.42 -3.25
N ALA A 161 1.20 -0.82 -3.02
CA ALA A 161 2.60 -1.16 -3.14
C ALA A 161 3.13 -0.99 -4.58
N ILE A 162 2.34 -1.37 -5.60
CA ILE A 162 2.71 -1.13 -7.00
C ILE A 162 2.84 0.37 -7.28
N ALA A 163 1.87 1.16 -6.83
CA ALA A 163 1.89 2.60 -7.00
C ALA A 163 3.10 3.23 -6.30
N LEU A 164 3.38 2.82 -5.06
CA LEU A 164 4.55 3.28 -4.30
C LEU A 164 5.86 2.90 -4.99
N VAL A 165 6.03 1.65 -5.42
CA VAL A 165 7.23 1.18 -6.13
C VAL A 165 7.48 1.97 -7.41
N LYS A 166 6.41 2.36 -8.12
CA LYS A 166 6.49 3.16 -9.34
C LYS A 166 6.99 4.59 -9.07
N VAL A 167 6.54 5.21 -7.98
CA VAL A 167 6.93 6.60 -7.64
C VAL A 167 8.23 6.67 -6.84
N ASN A 168 8.65 5.57 -6.21
CA ASN A 168 9.79 5.53 -5.30
C ASN A 168 11.10 6.14 -5.84
N PRO A 169 11.49 5.96 -7.12
CA PRO A 169 12.69 6.60 -7.66
C PRO A 169 12.65 8.14 -7.54
N PHE A 170 11.49 8.75 -7.76
CA PHE A 170 11.30 10.20 -7.64
C PHE A 170 11.34 10.64 -6.16
N LEU A 171 10.77 9.84 -5.26
CA LEU A 171 10.79 10.12 -3.82
C LEU A 171 12.24 10.10 -3.29
N LEU A 172 13.02 9.09 -3.69
CA LEU A 172 14.41 8.95 -3.29
C LEU A 172 15.28 10.08 -3.84
N GLU A 173 15.10 10.44 -5.12
CA GLU A 173 15.79 11.58 -5.72
C GLU A 173 15.46 12.88 -4.97
N ALA A 174 14.17 13.09 -4.66
CA ALA A 174 13.74 14.29 -3.98
C ALA A 174 14.29 14.39 -2.55
N ALA A 175 14.31 13.25 -1.86
CA ALA A 175 14.87 13.13 -0.52
C ALA A 175 16.40 13.37 -0.50
N GLN A 176 17.13 12.85 -1.49
CA GLN A 176 18.58 13.04 -1.62
C GLN A 176 18.96 14.49 -1.96
N ASN A 177 18.15 15.17 -2.76
CA ASN A 177 18.38 16.55 -3.18
C ASN A 177 17.82 17.59 -2.20
N PHE A 178 17.19 17.16 -1.11
CA PHE A 178 16.56 18.03 -0.09
C PHE A 178 15.51 18.99 -0.68
N ASN A 179 14.92 18.64 -1.82
CA ASN A 179 13.87 19.42 -2.49
C ASN A 179 12.47 18.91 -2.15
N THR A 180 12.35 18.15 -1.06
CA THR A 180 11.17 17.45 -0.55
C THR A 180 9.91 18.31 -0.53
N THR A 181 10.02 19.52 0.01
CA THR A 181 8.91 20.48 0.05
C THR A 181 8.49 20.90 -1.35
N ALA A 182 9.45 21.21 -2.23
CA ALA A 182 9.15 21.59 -3.61
C ALA A 182 8.51 20.42 -4.36
N PHE A 183 9.08 19.22 -4.29
CA PHE A 183 8.51 18.00 -4.88
C PHE A 183 7.08 17.76 -4.40
N ALA A 184 6.88 17.79 -3.08
CA ALA A 184 5.56 17.56 -2.50
C ALA A 184 4.59 18.71 -2.74
N VAL A 185 5.01 19.92 -3.13
CA VAL A 185 4.13 21.09 -3.41
C VAL A 185 3.88 21.31 -4.90
N GLU A 186 4.88 21.10 -5.74
CA GLU A 186 4.87 21.49 -7.15
C GLU A 186 4.41 20.35 -8.09
N ASP A 187 4.62 19.09 -7.73
CA ASP A 187 4.46 17.94 -8.67
C ASP A 187 3.20 17.08 -8.42
N LYS A 188 2.13 17.77 -8.02
CA LYS A 188 1.21 17.22 -7.04
C LYS A 188 0.02 16.39 -7.56
N GLU A 189 -0.48 16.64 -8.76
CA GLU A 189 -1.66 15.92 -9.28
C GLU A 189 -1.33 14.66 -10.09
N TYR A 190 -0.09 14.49 -10.56
CA TYR A 190 0.26 13.42 -11.50
C TYR A 190 1.10 12.29 -10.87
N VAL A 191 2.03 12.60 -9.96
CA VAL A 191 2.94 11.59 -9.39
C VAL A 191 2.38 10.99 -8.10
N LEU A 192 2.00 11.83 -7.13
CA LEU A 192 1.57 11.37 -5.80
C LEU A 192 0.08 10.97 -5.73
N LYS A 193 -0.75 11.48 -6.64
CA LYS A 193 -2.21 11.24 -6.61
C LYS A 193 -2.57 9.76 -6.66
N ASP A 194 -1.96 8.99 -7.55
CA ASP A 194 -2.23 7.57 -7.69
C ASP A 194 -1.88 6.80 -6.41
N VAL A 195 -0.68 7.03 -5.84
CA VAL A 195 -0.28 6.34 -4.60
C VAL A 195 -1.13 6.76 -3.39
N ILE A 196 -1.52 8.04 -3.29
CA ILE A 196 -2.45 8.53 -2.25
C ILE A 196 -3.83 7.89 -2.42
N GLU A 197 -4.34 7.79 -3.65
CA GLU A 197 -5.63 7.15 -3.92
C GLU A 197 -5.61 5.66 -3.58
N LYS A 198 -4.52 4.95 -3.88
CA LYS A 198 -4.37 3.55 -3.48
C LYS A 198 -4.20 3.39 -1.97
N ALA A 199 -3.43 4.25 -1.32
CA ALA A 199 -3.32 4.27 0.15
C ALA A 199 -4.69 4.51 0.80
N SER A 200 -5.49 5.44 0.27
CA SER A 200 -6.85 5.70 0.77
C SER A 200 -7.78 4.48 0.71
N ASN A 201 -7.57 3.60 -0.27
CA ASN A 201 -8.32 2.36 -0.37
C ASN A 201 -7.89 1.35 0.71
N VAL A 202 -6.60 1.29 1.05
CA VAL A 202 -6.11 0.48 2.18
C VAL A 202 -6.76 0.97 3.46
N TYR A 203 -6.71 2.27 3.74
CA TYR A 203 -7.34 2.86 4.92
C TYR A 203 -8.86 2.62 4.99
N ARG A 204 -9.59 2.71 3.87
CA ARG A 204 -11.03 2.37 3.86
C ARG A 204 -11.30 0.96 4.35
N ILE A 205 -10.49 0.00 3.90
CA ILE A 205 -10.64 -1.40 4.28
C ILE A 205 -10.25 -1.61 5.75
N LEU A 206 -9.19 -0.97 6.22
CA LEU A 206 -8.78 -1.02 7.63
C LEU A 206 -9.84 -0.40 8.54
N ASN A 207 -10.37 0.78 8.21
CA ASN A 207 -11.44 1.44 8.97
C ASN A 207 -12.69 0.55 9.07
N TYR A 208 -13.10 -0.07 7.96
CA TYR A 208 -14.17 -1.08 7.97
C TYR A 208 -13.87 -2.22 8.95
N TRP A 209 -12.64 -2.72 8.96
CA TRP A 209 -12.16 -3.77 9.86
C TRP A 209 -12.16 -3.35 11.33
N ARG A 210 -11.70 -2.14 11.63
CA ARG A 210 -11.73 -1.52 12.97
C ARG A 210 -13.14 -1.23 13.46
N ARG A 211 -14.15 -1.32 12.57
CA ARG A 211 -15.52 -0.80 12.76
C ARG A 211 -15.54 0.69 13.03
N GLU A 212 -14.47 1.37 12.66
CA GLU A 212 -14.38 2.82 12.65
C GLU A 212 -15.05 3.27 11.35
N HIS A 213 -16.25 3.80 11.51
CA HIS A 213 -17.02 4.34 10.42
C HIS A 213 -16.79 5.85 10.46
N PRO A 214 -15.78 6.40 9.75
CA PRO A 214 -15.66 7.84 9.59
C PRO A 214 -16.92 8.42 8.92
N CYS A 215 -17.71 7.54 8.29
CA CYS A 215 -19.12 7.63 7.93
C CYS A 215 -19.76 6.22 8.08
#